data_AF-A0A7I8CIG7-F1
#
_entry.id   AF-A0A7I8CIG7-F1
#
_cell.length_a   1.000
_cell.length_b   1.000
_cell.length_c   1.000
_cell.angle_alpha   90.00
_cell.angle_beta   90.00
_cell.angle_gamma   90.00
#
_symmetry.space_group_name_H-M   'P 1'
#
loop_
_entity.id
_entity.type
_entity.pdbx_description
1 polymer ?
#
loop_
_entity_poly.entity_id
_entity_poly.type
_entity_poly.pdbx_seq_one_letter_code
_entity_poly.pdbx_strand_id
1 'polypeptide(L)'
;MVRQASGGEVLERAKRLVVEARTVDELRQAQAVLLPLEFGLTLAQTAQAIGVSVGWACQLRRRFILAGGLPEVDRPTPGGRRRENMTREEEAAFLAPFFEKASAGGILVVGEIKQALDERLGRKVALASAYNLLHRHGWRKLAPDKRHPQADVAAQDAWKKNSPTSSSKSSARGRAKGDPPDVSGRSALRSHLRHAALLVPQTHSPAVSGDGDAGVHVRLCRRLRD
;
A
#
# COMPACT_ATOMS: atom_id res chain seq x y z
N MET A 1 -46.29 -11.26 -0.60
CA MET A 1 -46.39 -10.73 -1.99
C MET A 1 -44.99 -10.50 -2.53
N VAL A 2 -44.68 -11.05 -3.71
CA VAL A 2 -43.44 -10.74 -4.42
C VAL A 2 -43.53 -9.30 -4.91
N ARG A 3 -42.59 -8.43 -4.50
CA ARG A 3 -42.51 -7.07 -5.04
C ARG A 3 -42.16 -7.15 -6.51
N GLN A 4 -42.99 -6.56 -7.36
CA GLN A 4 -42.71 -6.43 -8.78
C GLN A 4 -41.44 -5.60 -9.00
N ALA A 5 -40.64 -5.98 -9.99
CA ALA A 5 -39.44 -5.24 -10.34
C ALA A 5 -39.80 -3.90 -11.00
N SER A 6 -39.24 -2.80 -10.49
CA SER A 6 -39.33 -1.45 -11.07
C SER A 6 -38.43 -1.25 -12.31
N GLY A 7 -38.58 -0.13 -13.02
CA GLY A 7 -37.65 0.24 -14.11
C GLY A 7 -37.98 -0.36 -15.48
N GLY A 8 -39.28 -0.49 -15.81
CA GLY A 8 -39.71 -0.94 -17.13
C GLY A 8 -39.19 -0.09 -18.30
N GLU A 9 -38.89 1.19 -18.06
CA GLU A 9 -38.37 2.14 -19.06
C GLU A 9 -37.05 1.69 -19.71
N VAL A 10 -36.22 0.93 -18.98
CA VAL A 10 -34.92 0.45 -19.48
C VAL A 10 -34.99 -0.96 -20.07
N LEU A 11 -36.17 -1.58 -20.12
CA LEU A 11 -36.34 -2.97 -20.57
C LEU A 11 -35.88 -3.18 -22.01
N GLU A 12 -36.34 -2.35 -22.94
CA GLU A 12 -35.97 -2.44 -24.37
C GLU A 12 -34.48 -2.16 -24.61
N ARG A 13 -33.82 -1.43 -23.70
CA ARG A 13 -32.36 -1.24 -23.72
C ARG A 13 -31.65 -2.48 -23.19
N ALA A 14 -32.16 -3.10 -22.12
CA ALA A 14 -31.63 -4.36 -21.60
C ALA A 14 -31.71 -5.50 -22.64
N LYS A 15 -32.82 -5.61 -23.39
CA LYS A 15 -32.97 -6.61 -24.45
C LYS A 15 -31.91 -6.47 -25.54
N ARG A 16 -31.73 -5.24 -26.05
CA ARG A 16 -30.67 -4.95 -27.03
C ARG A 16 -29.29 -5.26 -26.49
N LEU A 17 -29.00 -4.85 -25.25
CA LEU A 17 -27.70 -5.07 -24.64
C LEU A 17 -27.38 -6.56 -24.45
N VAL A 18 -28.36 -7.44 -24.19
CA VAL A 18 -28.10 -8.90 -24.12
C VAL A 18 -27.58 -9.45 -25.46
N VAL A 19 -28.05 -8.91 -26.58
CA VAL A 19 -27.61 -9.34 -27.93
C VAL A 19 -26.26 -8.73 -28.29
N GLU A 20 -26.04 -7.47 -27.93
CA GLU A 20 -24.86 -6.69 -28.31
C GLU A 20 -23.66 -6.84 -27.36
N ALA A 21 -23.88 -7.35 -26.14
CA ALA A 21 -22.88 -7.43 -25.08
C ALA A 21 -21.61 -8.16 -25.53
N ARG A 22 -20.46 -7.52 -25.30
CA ARG A 22 -19.14 -8.09 -25.62
C ARG A 22 -18.45 -8.62 -24.37
N THR A 23 -18.83 -8.12 -23.20
CA THR A 23 -18.26 -8.53 -21.93
C THR A 23 -19.27 -9.31 -21.08
N VAL A 24 -18.75 -10.20 -20.23
CA VAL A 24 -19.59 -10.94 -19.29
C VAL A 24 -20.31 -9.98 -18.33
N ASP A 25 -19.65 -8.88 -17.94
CA ASP A 25 -20.24 -7.91 -17.02
C ASP A 25 -21.41 -7.14 -17.66
N GLU A 26 -21.30 -6.75 -18.93
CA GLU A 26 -22.41 -6.17 -19.71
C GLU A 26 -23.60 -7.14 -19.79
N LEU A 27 -23.34 -8.39 -20.14
CA LEU A 27 -24.37 -9.42 -20.26
C LEU A 27 -25.08 -9.64 -18.92
N ARG A 28 -24.32 -9.80 -17.83
CA ARG A 28 -24.86 -9.98 -16.48
C ARG A 28 -25.64 -8.76 -16.01
N GLN A 29 -25.19 -7.56 -16.36
CA GLN A 29 -25.88 -6.31 -16.02
C GLN A 29 -27.23 -6.21 -16.74
N ALA A 30 -27.29 -6.56 -18.02
CA ALA A 30 -28.51 -6.59 -18.80
C ALA A 30 -29.49 -7.67 -18.31
N GLN A 31 -28.99 -8.89 -18.09
CA GLN A 31 -29.79 -10.01 -17.57
C GLN A 31 -30.38 -9.72 -16.18
N ALA A 32 -29.65 -9.01 -15.31
CA ALA A 32 -30.14 -8.65 -13.98
C ALA A 32 -31.38 -7.74 -14.01
N VAL A 33 -31.66 -7.09 -15.15
CA VAL A 33 -32.81 -6.21 -15.39
C VAL A 33 -33.89 -6.95 -16.18
N LEU A 34 -33.49 -7.64 -17.24
CA LEU A 34 -34.36 -8.37 -18.16
C LEU A 34 -35.08 -9.53 -17.46
N LEU A 35 -34.36 -10.36 -16.69
CA LEU A 35 -34.92 -11.56 -16.07
C LEU A 35 -36.07 -11.27 -15.07
N PRO A 36 -35.95 -10.27 -14.16
CA PRO A 36 -37.07 -9.90 -13.31
C PRO A 36 -38.24 -9.23 -14.02
N LEU A 37 -37.97 -8.41 -15.05
CA LEU A 37 -39.00 -7.59 -15.71
C LEU A 37 -39.82 -8.37 -16.76
N GLU A 38 -39.16 -9.21 -17.55
CA GLU A 38 -39.81 -9.96 -18.64
C GLU A 38 -40.29 -11.33 -18.19
N PHE A 39 -39.53 -11.99 -17.31
CA PHE A 39 -39.82 -13.37 -16.87
C PHE A 39 -40.35 -13.45 -15.44
N GLY A 40 -40.52 -12.31 -14.75
CA GLY A 40 -41.06 -12.27 -13.39
C GLY A 40 -40.18 -12.96 -12.34
N LEU A 41 -38.90 -13.20 -12.64
CA LEU A 41 -37.99 -13.90 -11.75
C LEU A 41 -37.70 -13.06 -10.50
N THR A 42 -37.64 -13.73 -9.35
CA THR A 42 -37.16 -13.08 -8.13
C THR A 42 -35.67 -12.71 -8.26
N LEU A 43 -35.21 -11.73 -7.50
CA LEU A 43 -33.80 -11.35 -7.51
C LEU A 43 -32.87 -12.49 -7.05
N ALA A 44 -33.37 -13.39 -6.18
CA ALA A 44 -32.64 -14.58 -5.77
C ALA A 44 -32.48 -15.58 -6.94
N GLN A 45 -33.57 -15.89 -7.64
CA GLN A 45 -33.53 -16.75 -8.83
C GLN A 45 -32.70 -16.15 -9.96
N THR A 46 -32.80 -14.83 -10.15
CA THR A 46 -32.00 -14.09 -11.14
C THR A 46 -30.51 -14.19 -10.81
N ALA A 47 -30.13 -13.98 -9.54
CA ALA A 47 -28.75 -14.10 -9.10
C ALA A 47 -28.21 -15.52 -9.30
N GLN A 48 -29.02 -16.55 -9.02
CA GLN A 48 -28.68 -17.95 -9.29
C GLN A 48 -28.50 -18.23 -10.78
N ALA A 49 -29.39 -17.73 -11.64
CA ALA A 49 -29.32 -17.92 -13.09
C ALA A 49 -28.08 -17.27 -13.73
N ILE A 50 -27.69 -16.09 -13.23
CA ILE A 50 -26.55 -15.32 -13.75
C ILE A 50 -25.22 -15.76 -13.09
N GLY A 51 -25.28 -16.49 -11.98
CA GLY A 51 -24.12 -16.98 -11.23
C GLY A 51 -23.45 -15.90 -10.35
N VAL A 52 -24.25 -15.02 -9.73
CA VAL A 52 -23.76 -13.94 -8.86
C VAL A 52 -24.47 -13.96 -7.50
N SER A 53 -23.98 -13.19 -6.53
CA SER A 53 -24.69 -13.02 -5.26
C SER A 53 -25.95 -12.16 -5.43
N VAL A 54 -26.95 -12.35 -4.57
CA VAL A 54 -28.20 -11.58 -4.60
C VAL A 54 -27.93 -10.07 -4.47
N GLY A 55 -27.01 -9.69 -3.56
CA GLY A 55 -26.61 -8.29 -3.39
C GLY A 55 -25.98 -7.69 -4.65
N TRP A 56 -25.17 -8.48 -5.36
CA TRP A 56 -24.56 -8.05 -6.62
C TRP A 56 -25.59 -7.91 -7.74
N ALA A 57 -26.53 -8.86 -7.88
CA ALA A 57 -27.64 -8.75 -8.84
C ALA A 57 -28.48 -7.48 -8.59
N CYS A 58 -28.80 -7.18 -7.33
CA CYS A 58 -29.47 -5.94 -6.94
C CYS A 58 -28.66 -4.69 -7.34
N GLN A 59 -27.34 -4.74 -7.20
CA GLN A 59 -26.46 -3.62 -7.54
C GLN A 59 -26.32 -3.43 -9.05
N LEU A 60 -26.16 -4.51 -9.82
CA LEU A 60 -26.14 -4.49 -11.29
C LEU A 60 -27.43 -3.87 -11.84
N ARG A 61 -28.58 -4.35 -11.36
CA ARG A 61 -29.89 -3.82 -11.77
C ARG A 61 -30.04 -2.34 -11.43
N ARG A 62 -29.73 -1.92 -10.19
CA ARG A 62 -29.81 -0.50 -9.79
C ARG A 62 -28.92 0.39 -10.63
N ARG A 63 -27.68 -0.04 -10.90
CA ARG A 63 -26.74 0.70 -11.73
C ARG A 63 -27.25 0.89 -13.15
N PHE A 64 -27.77 -0.18 -13.75
CA PHE A 64 -28.33 -0.11 -15.09
C PHE A 64 -29.49 0.88 -15.17
N ILE A 65 -30.41 0.85 -14.20
CA ILE A 65 -31.55 1.78 -14.13
C ILE A 65 -31.06 3.23 -13.95
N LEU A 66 -30.12 3.47 -13.02
CA LEU A 66 -29.57 4.81 -12.77
C LEU A 66 -28.78 5.37 -13.95
N ALA A 67 -28.11 4.51 -14.73
CA ALA A 67 -27.40 4.88 -15.96
C ALA A 67 -28.34 5.05 -17.16
N GLY A 68 -29.67 5.00 -16.96
CA GLY A 68 -30.65 5.11 -18.04
C GLY A 68 -30.62 3.94 -19.02
N GLY A 69 -30.14 2.77 -18.61
CA GLY A 69 -30.05 1.58 -19.44
C GLY A 69 -28.83 1.51 -20.35
N LEU A 70 -27.76 2.24 -20.01
CA LEU A 70 -26.45 2.05 -20.61
C LEU A 70 -25.58 1.15 -19.71
N PRO A 71 -24.77 0.25 -20.30
CA PRO A 71 -23.78 -0.51 -19.54
C PRO A 71 -22.71 0.43 -18.97
N GLU A 72 -22.30 0.20 -17.73
CA GLU A 72 -21.30 1.02 -17.06
C GLU A 72 -19.89 0.50 -17.41
N VAL A 73 -19.47 0.71 -18.67
CA VAL A 73 -18.21 0.17 -19.22
C VAL A 73 -16.99 0.90 -18.68
N ASP A 74 -17.08 2.23 -18.49
CA ASP A 74 -15.97 3.08 -18.05
C ASP A 74 -16.10 3.48 -16.58
N ARG A 75 -16.23 2.49 -15.68
CA ARG A 75 -16.23 2.82 -14.26
C ARG A 75 -14.84 3.33 -13.85
N PRO A 76 -14.74 4.53 -13.23
CA PRO A 76 -13.49 4.95 -12.64
C PRO A 76 -13.06 3.93 -11.58
N THR A 77 -11.90 3.33 -11.79
CA THR A 77 -11.35 2.32 -10.88
C THR A 77 -11.30 2.91 -9.46
N PRO A 78 -11.85 2.22 -8.44
CA PRO A 78 -11.72 2.67 -7.06
C PRO A 78 -10.24 2.89 -6.71
N GLY A 79 -9.93 4.07 -6.20
CA GLY A 79 -8.55 4.48 -5.94
C GLY A 79 -8.20 5.82 -6.59
N GLY A 80 -6.89 6.12 -6.61
CA GLY A 80 -6.33 7.35 -7.14
C GLY A 80 -6.13 8.46 -6.10
N ARG A 81 -5.56 9.58 -6.55
CA ARG A 81 -5.26 10.78 -5.74
C ARG A 81 -6.49 11.68 -5.62
N ARG A 82 -7.52 11.22 -4.91
CA ARG A 82 -8.77 12.01 -4.71
C ARG A 82 -8.70 13.04 -3.59
N ARG A 83 -7.69 12.93 -2.72
CA ARG A 83 -7.43 13.82 -1.58
C ARG A 83 -5.97 14.27 -1.61
N GLU A 84 -5.55 14.81 -2.75
CA GLU A 84 -4.20 15.37 -2.85
C GLU A 84 -4.11 16.73 -2.17
N ASN A 85 -2.95 17.02 -1.58
CA ASN A 85 -2.70 18.34 -1.00
C ASN A 85 -2.42 19.38 -2.10
N MET A 86 -1.84 18.95 -3.22
CA MET A 86 -1.37 19.76 -4.33
C MET A 86 -1.33 18.90 -5.60
N THR A 87 -1.47 19.54 -6.77
CA THR A 87 -1.33 18.85 -8.06
C THR A 87 0.13 18.44 -8.29
N ARG A 88 0.40 17.49 -9.19
CA ARG A 88 1.77 17.03 -9.45
C ARG A 88 2.69 18.16 -9.94
N GLU A 89 2.16 19.08 -10.73
CA GLU A 89 2.88 20.23 -11.27
C GLU A 89 3.22 21.23 -10.15
N GLU A 90 2.26 21.50 -9.27
CA GLU A 90 2.47 22.35 -8.09
C GLU A 90 3.48 21.74 -7.11
N GLU A 91 3.45 20.41 -6.91
CA GLU A 91 4.45 19.72 -6.10
C GLU A 91 5.85 19.85 -6.70
N ALA A 92 5.99 19.76 -8.03
CA ALA A 92 7.27 19.93 -8.71
C ALA A 92 7.79 21.36 -8.60
N ALA A 93 6.92 22.37 -8.80
CA ALA A 93 7.26 23.77 -8.64
C ALA A 93 7.64 24.12 -7.19
N PHE A 94 6.94 23.52 -6.20
CA PHE A 94 7.29 23.66 -4.79
C PHE A 94 8.69 23.14 -4.47
N LEU A 95 9.06 22.00 -5.04
CA LEU A 95 10.31 21.32 -4.75
C LEU A 95 11.50 21.84 -5.54
N ALA A 96 11.28 22.47 -6.69
CA ALA A 96 12.31 23.05 -7.55
C ALA A 96 13.40 23.85 -6.79
N PRO A 97 13.06 24.84 -5.94
CA PRO A 97 14.09 25.63 -5.23
C PRO A 97 14.90 24.79 -4.23
N PHE A 98 14.29 23.77 -3.62
CA PHE A 98 14.99 22.86 -2.71
C PHE A 98 15.94 21.93 -3.48
N PHE A 99 15.55 21.54 -4.71
CA PHE A 99 16.37 20.70 -5.57
C PHE A 99 17.55 21.46 -6.17
N GLU A 100 17.38 22.73 -6.55
CA GLU A 100 18.48 23.57 -7.01
C GLU A 100 19.55 23.75 -5.93
N LYS A 101 19.12 24.09 -4.70
CA LYS A 101 20.01 24.19 -3.53
C LYS A 101 20.74 22.88 -3.23
N ALA A 102 20.06 21.74 -3.34
CA ALA A 102 20.68 20.43 -3.14
C ALA A 102 21.64 20.04 -4.28
N SER A 103 21.33 20.41 -5.52
CA SER A 103 22.17 20.11 -6.69
C SER A 103 23.53 20.82 -6.65
N ALA A 104 23.60 22.00 -6.01
CA ALA A 104 24.82 22.75 -5.78
C ALA A 104 25.75 22.13 -4.70
N GLY A 105 25.55 20.85 -4.34
CA GLY A 105 26.30 20.14 -3.29
C GLY A 105 25.65 20.23 -1.91
N GLY A 106 24.45 20.80 -1.80
CA GLY A 106 23.69 20.94 -0.58
C GLY A 106 23.03 19.63 -0.11
N ILE A 107 22.85 19.51 1.20
CA ILE A 107 22.06 18.45 1.83
C ILE A 107 20.59 18.89 1.82
N LEU A 108 19.69 17.99 1.42
CA LEU A 108 18.26 18.24 1.51
C LEU A 108 17.78 18.01 2.95
N VAL A 109 17.27 19.06 3.60
CA VAL A 109 16.74 18.98 4.98
C VAL A 109 15.24 18.79 4.94
N VAL A 110 14.77 17.60 5.33
CA VAL A 110 13.33 17.26 5.28
C VAL A 110 12.51 18.11 6.25
N GLY A 111 13.12 18.57 7.36
CA GLY A 111 12.48 19.48 8.32
C GLY A 111 12.06 20.81 7.70
N GLU A 112 12.96 21.45 6.94
CA GLU A 112 12.69 22.71 6.23
C GLU A 112 11.57 22.55 5.21
N ILE A 113 11.58 21.44 4.45
CA ILE A 113 10.52 21.15 3.46
C ILE A 113 9.17 20.96 4.15
N LYS A 114 9.15 20.31 5.31
CA LYS A 114 7.92 20.15 6.09
C LYS A 114 7.40 21.50 6.58
N GLN A 115 8.27 22.36 7.14
CA GLN A 115 7.86 23.69 7.60
C GLN A 115 7.28 24.52 6.45
N ALA A 116 7.97 24.57 5.30
CA ALA A 116 7.47 25.25 4.11
C ALA A 116 6.16 24.65 3.56
N LEU A 117 5.97 23.33 3.71
CA LEU A 117 4.73 22.65 3.33
C LEU A 117 3.57 22.96 4.29
N ASP A 118 3.86 23.08 5.59
CA ASP A 118 2.87 23.45 6.61
C ASP A 118 2.40 24.91 6.41
N GLU A 119 3.34 25.81 6.10
CA GLU A 119 3.05 27.22 5.76
C GLU A 119 2.21 27.33 4.49
N ARG A 120 2.62 26.64 3.41
CA ARG A 120 1.90 26.70 2.14
C ARG A 120 0.48 26.13 2.22
N LEU A 121 0.27 25.11 3.04
CA LEU A 121 -1.05 24.49 3.23
C LEU A 121 -1.86 25.13 4.37
N GLY A 122 -1.27 26.05 5.14
CA GLY A 122 -1.90 26.70 6.29
C GLY A 122 -2.28 25.73 7.43
N ARG A 123 -1.67 24.54 7.49
CA ARG A 123 -1.97 23.52 8.50
C ARG A 123 -0.77 22.63 8.76
N LYS A 124 -0.67 22.12 9.99
CA LYS A 124 0.37 21.15 10.37
C LYS A 124 0.14 19.82 9.66
N VAL A 125 1.14 19.37 8.91
CA VAL A 125 1.13 18.11 8.18
C VAL A 125 2.10 17.12 8.83
N ALA A 126 1.75 15.83 8.75
CA ALA A 126 2.64 14.77 9.21
C ALA A 126 3.96 14.77 8.43
N LEU A 127 5.06 14.46 9.12
CA LEU A 127 6.39 14.30 8.49
C LEU A 127 6.38 13.27 7.34
N ALA A 128 5.54 12.24 7.46
CA ALA A 128 5.32 11.24 6.41
C ALA A 128 4.84 11.85 5.09
N SER A 129 4.10 12.96 5.10
CA SER A 129 3.66 13.62 3.87
C SER A 129 4.82 14.25 3.11
N ALA A 130 5.78 14.87 3.80
CA ALA A 130 7.00 15.39 3.19
C ALA A 130 7.84 14.25 2.58
N TYR A 131 7.99 13.14 3.28
CA TYR A 131 8.66 11.94 2.73
C TYR A 131 7.92 11.36 1.51
N ASN A 132 6.60 11.23 1.57
CA ASN A 132 5.79 10.72 0.46
C ASN A 132 5.87 11.63 -0.78
N LEU A 133 5.88 12.94 -0.56
CA LEU A 133 6.08 13.95 -1.61
C LEU A 133 7.43 13.73 -2.30
N LEU A 134 8.52 13.69 -1.53
CA LEU A 134 9.86 13.46 -2.06
C LEU A 134 9.99 12.12 -2.80
N HIS A 135 9.42 11.06 -2.23
CA HIS A 135 9.47 9.73 -2.84
C HIS A 135 8.76 9.68 -4.20
N ARG A 136 7.62 10.38 -4.36
CA ARG A 136 6.90 10.47 -5.64
C ARG A 136 7.72 11.17 -6.72
N HIS A 137 8.49 12.18 -6.34
CA HIS A 137 9.39 12.92 -7.24
C HIS A 137 10.75 12.23 -7.45
N GLY A 138 10.87 10.96 -7.02
CA GLY A 138 12.04 10.13 -7.29
C GLY A 138 13.20 10.31 -6.31
N TRP A 139 13.01 11.05 -5.21
CA TRP A 139 14.04 11.29 -4.21
C TRP A 139 14.03 10.18 -3.15
N ARG A 140 15.19 9.57 -2.93
CA ARG A 140 15.36 8.43 -2.00
C ARG A 140 16.54 8.67 -1.11
N LYS A 141 16.42 8.35 0.19
CA LYS A 141 17.53 8.40 1.14
C LYS A 141 18.72 7.60 0.60
N LEU A 142 19.87 8.26 0.41
CA LEU A 142 21.12 7.57 0.10
C LEU A 142 21.54 6.84 1.37
N ALA A 143 21.63 5.51 1.30
CA ALA A 143 22.29 4.75 2.34
C ALA A 143 23.80 5.04 2.25
N PRO A 144 24.55 4.98 3.37
CA PRO A 144 26.00 5.02 3.33
C PRO A 144 26.51 3.97 2.34
N ASP A 145 27.38 4.38 1.41
CA ASP A 145 27.94 3.45 0.44
C ASP A 145 28.67 2.33 1.17
N LYS A 146 28.47 1.09 0.70
CA LYS A 146 29.14 -0.08 1.28
C LYS A 146 30.65 -0.08 1.03
N ARG A 147 31.13 0.78 0.13
CA ARG A 147 32.52 0.83 -0.31
C ARG A 147 32.99 2.28 -0.25
N HIS A 148 34.17 2.47 0.32
CA HIS A 148 34.83 3.76 0.32
C HIS A 148 35.33 4.07 -1.11
N PRO A 149 35.21 5.30 -1.63
CA PRO A 149 35.69 5.66 -2.98
C PRO A 149 37.18 5.43 -3.18
N GLN A 150 37.97 5.49 -2.11
CA GLN A 150 39.41 5.17 -2.11
C GLN A 150 39.69 3.77 -1.56
N ALA A 151 38.70 2.86 -1.58
CA ALA A 151 38.91 1.47 -1.22
C ALA A 151 39.80 0.80 -2.27
N ASP A 152 41.05 0.50 -1.90
CA ASP A 152 41.91 -0.36 -2.69
C ASP A 152 41.49 -1.82 -2.48
N VAL A 153 40.85 -2.40 -3.50
CA VAL A 153 40.38 -3.79 -3.50
C VAL A 153 41.54 -4.76 -3.34
N ALA A 154 42.71 -4.46 -3.92
CA ALA A 154 43.89 -5.31 -3.83
C ALA A 154 44.49 -5.30 -2.42
N ALA A 155 44.58 -4.14 -1.78
CA ALA A 155 44.99 -4.04 -0.38
C ALA A 155 43.99 -4.72 0.58
N GLN A 156 42.68 -4.64 0.30
CA GLN A 156 41.65 -5.32 1.08
C GLN A 156 41.70 -6.84 0.97
N ASP A 157 41.93 -7.36 -0.23
CA ASP A 157 42.05 -8.80 -0.45
C ASP A 157 43.39 -9.35 0.05
N ALA A 158 44.48 -8.57 -0.01
CA ALA A 158 45.75 -8.90 0.64
C ALA A 158 45.66 -8.85 2.18
N TRP A 159 44.88 -7.90 2.72
CA TRP A 159 44.63 -7.75 4.15
C TRP A 159 43.64 -8.78 4.71
N LYS A 160 42.80 -9.37 3.85
CA LYS A 160 41.92 -10.50 4.21
C LYS A 160 42.80 -11.64 4.70
N LYS A 161 42.96 -11.69 6.02
CA LYS A 161 43.76 -12.69 6.72
C LYS A 161 43.28 -14.08 6.29
N ASN A 162 44.12 -14.80 5.54
CA ASN A 162 44.15 -16.25 5.54
C ASN A 162 44.56 -16.68 6.94
N SER A 163 43.69 -16.52 7.95
CA SER A 163 43.96 -17.10 9.26
C SER A 163 43.93 -18.62 9.05
N PRO A 164 45.04 -19.35 9.24
CA PRO A 164 44.97 -20.79 9.34
C PRO A 164 43.99 -21.07 10.48
N THR A 165 43.04 -21.96 10.25
CA THR A 165 42.17 -22.49 11.29
C THR A 165 43.07 -23.21 12.31
N SER A 166 43.61 -22.45 13.25
CA SER A 166 44.57 -22.90 14.26
C SER A 166 43.96 -22.92 15.65
N SER A 167 42.63 -23.01 15.74
CA SER A 167 42.01 -23.64 16.89
C SER A 167 41.92 -25.13 16.60
N SER A 168 42.66 -25.93 17.35
CA SER A 168 42.25 -27.32 17.57
C SER A 168 40.77 -27.29 17.97
N LYS A 169 39.93 -28.15 17.37
CA LYS A 169 38.58 -28.38 17.90
C LYS A 169 38.76 -28.69 19.37
N SER A 170 38.39 -27.75 20.25
CA SER A 170 38.30 -28.06 21.66
C SER A 170 37.30 -29.20 21.76
N SER A 171 37.73 -30.32 22.33
CA SER A 171 36.80 -31.36 22.76
C SER A 171 36.03 -30.79 23.95
N ALA A 172 35.14 -29.84 23.67
CA ALA A 172 34.12 -29.45 24.61
C ALA A 172 33.25 -30.69 24.77
N ARG A 173 33.44 -31.40 25.89
CA ARG A 173 32.38 -32.20 26.49
C ARG A 173 31.22 -31.24 26.73
N GLY A 174 30.37 -31.10 25.70
CA GLY A 174 29.07 -30.48 25.85
C GLY A 174 28.34 -31.29 26.90
N ARG A 175 28.11 -30.68 28.06
CA ARG A 175 27.12 -31.17 29.02
C ARG A 175 25.82 -31.31 28.23
N ALA A 176 25.36 -32.54 28.04
CA ALA A 176 24.11 -32.81 27.35
C ALA A 176 23.03 -31.89 27.95
N LYS A 177 22.33 -31.13 27.10
CA LYS A 177 21.08 -30.49 27.49
C LYS A 177 20.18 -31.63 27.96
N GLY A 178 19.97 -31.74 29.27
CA GLY A 178 18.89 -32.56 29.80
C GLY A 178 17.58 -31.99 29.27
N ASP A 179 16.70 -32.86 28.82
CA ASP A 179 15.36 -32.48 28.40
C ASP A 179 14.65 -31.73 29.55
N PRO A 180 13.97 -30.61 29.28
CA PRO A 180 13.17 -29.95 30.30
C PRO A 180 12.04 -30.89 30.76
N PRO A 181 11.71 -30.91 32.07
CA PRO A 181 10.66 -31.79 32.57
C PRO A 181 9.32 -31.47 31.89
N ASP A 182 8.64 -32.54 31.49
CA ASP A 182 7.29 -32.52 30.94
C ASP A 182 6.31 -31.95 31.97
N VAL A 183 5.83 -30.73 31.73
CA VAL A 183 4.73 -30.14 32.49
C VAL A 183 3.45 -30.38 31.70
N SER A 184 2.84 -31.55 31.94
CA SER A 184 1.51 -31.88 31.43
C SER A 184 0.49 -30.89 31.98
N GLY A 185 -0.07 -30.02 31.13
CA GLY A 185 -1.06 -29.08 31.64
C GLY A 185 -1.65 -28.03 30.71
N ARG A 186 -1.54 -28.11 29.38
CA ARG A 186 -2.34 -27.25 28.49
C ARG A 186 -2.91 -28.01 27.30
N SER A 187 -4.24 -28.03 27.28
CA SER A 187 -5.12 -28.55 26.25
C SER A 187 -4.98 -27.79 24.92
N ALA A 188 -5.40 -28.48 23.86
CA ALA A 188 -5.27 -28.08 22.46
C ALA A 188 -6.19 -26.92 22.08
N LEU A 189 -5.61 -25.79 21.66
CA LEU A 189 -6.27 -24.82 20.80
C LEU A 189 -5.39 -24.50 19.59
N ARG A 190 -6.07 -24.40 18.45
CA ARG A 190 -5.52 -24.46 17.10
C ARG A 190 -4.53 -23.35 16.79
N SER A 191 -3.60 -23.71 15.91
CA SER A 191 -2.67 -22.87 15.15
C SER A 191 -3.25 -21.54 14.71
N HIS A 192 -2.50 -20.45 14.89
CA HIS A 192 -1.96 -19.52 13.88
C HIS A 192 -1.42 -18.27 14.59
N LEU A 193 -0.42 -17.63 13.97
CA LEU A 193 0.23 -16.34 14.31
C LEU A 193 1.53 -16.41 15.13
N ARG A 194 2.62 -16.54 14.36
CA ARG A 194 3.85 -15.73 14.36
C ARG A 194 4.23 -15.01 15.66
N HIS A 195 5.39 -15.40 16.19
CA HIS A 195 6.07 -14.88 17.37
C HIS A 195 5.96 -13.36 17.58
N ALA A 196 5.48 -13.00 18.76
CA ALA A 196 5.93 -11.86 19.53
C ALA A 196 6.69 -12.38 20.77
N ALA A 197 7.86 -11.81 21.03
CA ALA A 197 8.64 -11.91 22.27
C ALA A 197 9.66 -10.75 22.25
N LEU A 198 9.93 -9.97 23.30
CA LEU A 198 9.47 -9.91 24.68
C LEU A 198 9.79 -8.50 25.22
N LEU A 199 8.96 -8.03 26.14
CA LEU A 199 9.16 -6.86 26.99
C LEU A 199 10.27 -7.10 28.03
N VAL A 200 11.10 -6.09 28.26
CA VAL A 200 11.99 -5.90 29.43
C VAL A 200 11.57 -4.56 30.08
N PRO A 201 11.65 -4.40 31.41
CA PRO A 201 10.68 -3.61 32.18
C PRO A 201 10.94 -2.10 32.16
N GLN A 202 9.84 -1.37 32.30
CA GLN A 202 9.79 0.09 32.39
C GLN A 202 10.41 0.56 33.71
N THR A 203 11.48 1.35 33.62
CA THR A 203 11.84 2.32 34.66
C THR A 203 11.28 3.68 34.25
N HIS A 204 10.34 4.19 35.04
CA HIS A 204 9.84 5.56 34.92
C HIS A 204 10.97 6.58 35.14
N SER A 205 11.10 7.54 34.23
CA SER A 205 11.62 8.89 34.47
C SER A 205 11.14 9.83 33.34
N PRO A 206 11.05 11.14 33.60
CA PRO A 206 9.82 11.91 33.39
C PRO A 206 9.59 12.38 31.96
N ALA A 207 8.36 12.88 31.73
CA ALA A 207 7.94 13.57 30.52
C ALA A 207 8.95 14.65 30.11
N VAL A 208 9.68 14.39 29.03
CA VAL A 208 10.41 15.41 28.30
C VAL A 208 9.53 15.80 27.12
N SER A 209 8.84 16.93 27.26
CA SER A 209 8.38 17.71 26.12
C SER A 209 9.60 18.15 25.33
N GLY A 210 9.93 17.40 24.29
CA GLY A 210 11.02 17.73 23.38
C GLY A 210 10.45 17.99 22.00
N ASP A 211 10.26 19.26 21.67
CA ASP A 211 10.35 19.74 20.29
C ASP A 211 11.72 19.33 19.76
N GLY A 212 11.76 18.16 19.12
CA GLY A 212 12.96 17.57 18.57
C GLY A 212 13.11 17.98 17.11
N ASP A 213 13.56 19.21 16.91
CA ASP A 213 14.11 19.74 15.65
C ASP A 213 15.44 19.03 15.34
N ALA A 214 15.39 17.71 15.14
CA ALA A 214 16.52 16.94 14.67
C ALA A 214 16.45 16.92 13.14
N GLY A 215 17.08 17.93 12.52
CA GLY A 215 17.25 18.01 11.07
C GLY A 215 17.81 16.69 10.52
N VAL A 216 16.96 15.90 9.87
CA VAL A 216 17.41 14.69 9.17
C VAL A 216 18.09 15.14 7.89
N HIS A 217 19.42 15.19 7.94
CA HIS A 217 20.30 15.52 6.83
C HIS A 217 20.41 14.34 5.87
N VAL A 218 20.05 14.53 4.60
CA VAL A 218 20.18 13.51 3.56
C VAL A 218 21.05 14.04 2.40
N ARG A 219 22.20 13.39 2.16
CA ARG A 219 23.10 13.66 1.03
C ARG A 219 22.69 12.78 -0.16
N LEU A 220 22.42 13.33 -1.36
CA LEU A 220 21.64 12.65 -2.42
C LEU A 220 22.18 12.83 -3.84
N CYS A 221 22.12 11.76 -4.66
CA CYS A 221 22.34 11.78 -6.12
C CYS A 221 21.03 11.62 -6.89
N ARG A 222 20.85 12.45 -7.93
CA ARG A 222 19.80 12.31 -8.95
C ARG A 222 20.11 11.08 -9.80
N ARG A 223 19.17 10.15 -9.97
CA ARG A 223 19.24 9.19 -11.09
C ARG A 223 18.83 9.97 -12.34
N LEU A 224 19.80 10.33 -13.19
CA LEU A 224 19.54 10.66 -14.58
C LEU A 224 18.77 9.47 -15.17
N ARG A 225 17.56 9.71 -15.66
CA ARG A 225 16.89 8.80 -16.58
C ARG A 225 17.10 9.39 -17.96
N ASP A 226 17.64 8.57 -18.84
CA ASP A 226 17.75 8.78 -20.29
C ASP A 226 16.38 9.09 -20.91
#